data_AF-A0A2S3XVP0-F1
#
_entry.id   AF-A0A2S3XVP0-F1
#
_cell.length_a   1.000
_cell.length_b   1.000
_cell.length_c   1.000
_cell.angle_alpha   90.00
_cell.angle_beta   90.00
_cell.angle_gamma   90.00
#
_symmetry.space_group_name_H-M   'P 1'
#
loop_
_entity.id
_entity.type
_entity.pdbx_description
1 polymer ?
#
loop_
_entity_poly.entity_id
_entity_poly.type
_entity_poly.pdbx_seq_one_letter_code
_entity_poly.pdbx_strand_id
1 'polypeptide(L)'
;MPDRYARMLDLAVEVMSTETPGLVWPLLTEELLLALDGELIVVKEVPWTRDHGSVVIRSPGRAPDGGAGDDSVEAHIRSGYPFIDRYGASSDWTPQSAARVVGMRTWKNSPTADALRQAFGTHHVFGLPLPEKGPHVSGFLVHRSGGDFTRHDERYAARVQPLLKAAMAHRALLTALHASSGSDRGRQANHALAAPLTPRETNVLHLLATGLTAEGIGRRLGISPRTVHKHLNALYRKLGAADRLSAVLRAQDEGLLPRPAEPSGADGNRRGPAGAATGLAGMTVAGSRPSAAT
;
A
#
# COMPACT_ATOMS: atom_id res chain seq x y z
N MET A 1 1.94 -2.40 -23.50
CA MET A 1 2.03 -3.81 -23.04
C MET A 1 3.14 -4.02 -22.01
N PRO A 2 4.44 -3.78 -22.26
CA PRO A 2 5.48 -3.96 -21.23
C PRO A 2 5.23 -3.11 -19.97
N ASP A 3 4.82 -1.88 -20.21
CA ASP A 3 4.45 -0.81 -19.27
C ASP A 3 3.61 -1.25 -18.04
N ARG A 4 2.54 -2.06 -18.20
CA ARG A 4 1.71 -2.54 -17.07
C ARG A 4 2.44 -3.46 -16.09
N TYR A 5 3.44 -4.22 -16.58
CA TYR A 5 4.27 -5.08 -15.72
C TYR A 5 5.40 -4.30 -15.05
N ALA A 6 6.01 -3.36 -15.79
CA ALA A 6 7.05 -2.48 -15.24
C ALA A 6 6.50 -1.68 -14.04
N ARG A 7 5.34 -1.01 -14.19
CA ARG A 7 4.72 -0.27 -13.08
C ARG A 7 4.37 -1.14 -11.88
N MET A 8 3.90 -2.38 -12.08
CA MET A 8 3.57 -3.27 -10.98
C MET A 8 4.81 -3.83 -10.25
N LEU A 9 5.94 -3.98 -10.93
CA LEU A 9 7.23 -4.29 -10.28
C LEU A 9 7.76 -3.09 -9.50
N ASP A 10 7.76 -1.90 -10.11
CA ASP A 10 8.15 -0.64 -9.47
C ASP A 10 7.31 -0.36 -8.21
N LEU A 11 5.99 -0.53 -8.30
CA LEU A 11 5.03 -0.45 -7.21
C LEU A 11 5.34 -1.46 -6.10
N ALA A 12 5.71 -2.69 -6.45
CA ALA A 12 6.04 -3.70 -5.44
C ALA A 12 7.34 -3.38 -4.70
N VAL A 13 8.34 -2.80 -5.38
CA VAL A 13 9.53 -2.25 -4.70
C VAL A 13 9.11 -1.12 -3.75
N GLU A 14 8.30 -0.17 -4.23
CA GLU A 14 7.78 0.95 -3.43
C GLU A 14 6.98 0.48 -2.19
N VAL A 15 6.18 -0.57 -2.33
CA VAL A 15 5.40 -1.20 -1.25
C VAL A 15 6.25 -2.04 -0.31
N MET A 16 7.29 -2.72 -0.77
CA MET A 16 8.24 -3.43 0.11
C MET A 16 9.17 -2.46 0.86
N SER A 17 9.45 -1.29 0.28
CA SER A 17 10.25 -0.22 0.90
C SER A 17 9.43 0.76 1.76
N THR A 18 8.10 0.68 1.80
CA THR A 18 7.31 1.53 2.69
C THR A 18 7.34 1.00 4.13
N GLU A 19 7.49 1.90 5.09
CA GLU A 19 7.33 1.63 6.52
C GLU A 19 5.88 1.89 6.98
N THR A 20 5.00 2.47 6.15
CA THR A 20 3.66 2.93 6.55
C THR A 20 2.54 2.03 6.01
N PRO A 21 1.89 1.19 6.86
CA PRO A 21 0.87 0.23 6.40
C PRO A 21 -0.35 0.82 5.69
N GLY A 22 -0.62 2.12 5.87
CA GLY A 22 -1.73 2.82 5.25
C GLY A 22 -1.52 3.17 3.78
N LEU A 23 -0.26 3.29 3.32
CA LEU A 23 0.07 3.70 1.94
C LEU A 23 -0.03 2.54 0.94
N VAL A 24 0.12 1.30 1.42
CA VAL A 24 0.04 0.09 0.60
C VAL A 24 -1.29 0.02 -0.17
N TRP A 25 -2.42 0.35 0.48
CA TRP A 25 -3.72 0.22 -0.17
C TRP A 25 -3.96 1.21 -1.31
N PRO A 26 -3.81 2.54 -1.13
CA PRO A 26 -3.94 3.50 -2.23
C PRO A 26 -3.10 3.16 -3.46
N LEU A 27 -1.84 2.75 -3.26
CA LEU A 27 -0.90 2.45 -4.34
C LEU A 27 -1.28 1.16 -5.08
N LEU A 28 -1.59 0.08 -4.35
CA LEU A 28 -2.05 -1.18 -4.96
C LEU A 28 -3.39 -1.03 -5.69
N THR A 29 -4.36 -0.30 -5.12
CA THR A 29 -5.68 -0.16 -5.73
C THR A 29 -5.66 0.75 -6.96
N GLU A 30 -4.86 1.82 -6.97
CA GLU A 30 -4.75 2.73 -8.12
C GLU A 30 -4.14 2.02 -9.35
N GLU A 31 -3.03 1.28 -9.20
CA GLU A 31 -2.46 0.53 -10.33
C GLU A 31 -3.29 -0.70 -10.73
N LEU A 32 -3.96 -1.39 -9.81
CA LEU A 32 -4.86 -2.49 -10.19
C LEU A 32 -6.02 -2.01 -11.06
N LEU A 33 -6.61 -0.86 -10.73
CA LEU A 33 -7.64 -0.23 -11.56
C LEU A 33 -7.09 0.18 -12.94
N LEU A 34 -5.94 0.86 -12.99
CA LEU A 34 -5.29 1.27 -14.25
C LEU A 34 -4.84 0.07 -15.12
N ALA A 35 -4.44 -1.04 -14.51
CA ALA A 35 -3.93 -2.22 -15.20
C ALA A 35 -5.02 -3.21 -15.63
N LEU A 36 -6.19 -3.19 -14.99
CA LEU A 36 -7.36 -4.04 -15.32
C LEU A 36 -8.52 -3.26 -15.94
N ASP A 37 -8.33 -1.97 -16.24
CA ASP A 37 -9.36 -1.08 -16.83
C ASP A 37 -10.63 -1.02 -15.95
N GLY A 38 -10.41 -0.84 -14.65
CA GLY A 38 -11.44 -0.85 -13.61
C GLY A 38 -11.89 0.54 -13.19
N GLU A 39 -13.18 0.66 -12.83
CA GLU A 39 -13.81 1.88 -12.32
C GLU A 39 -13.92 1.88 -10.79
N LEU A 40 -14.05 0.69 -10.20
CA LEU A 40 -14.27 0.44 -8.77
C LEU A 40 -13.48 -0.81 -8.34
N ILE A 41 -12.89 -0.78 -7.15
CA ILE A 41 -12.25 -1.95 -6.55
C ILE A 41 -12.72 -2.14 -5.10
N VAL A 42 -13.06 -3.36 -4.75
CA VAL A 42 -13.34 -3.77 -3.37
C VAL A 42 -12.12 -4.53 -2.85
N VAL A 43 -11.63 -4.13 -1.68
CA VAL A 43 -10.57 -4.83 -0.94
C VAL A 43 -11.22 -5.69 0.16
N LYS A 44 -10.83 -6.97 0.21
CA LYS A 44 -11.32 -7.96 1.18
C LYS A 44 -10.18 -8.40 2.09
N GLU A 45 -10.02 -7.67 3.20
CA GLU A 45 -8.95 -7.89 4.19
C GLU A 45 -9.32 -8.87 5.30
N VAL A 46 -10.60 -8.88 5.70
CA VAL A 46 -11.07 -9.66 6.85
C VAL A 46 -11.57 -11.03 6.38
N PRO A 47 -11.25 -12.12 7.12
CA PRO A 47 -11.82 -13.44 6.94
C PRO A 47 -13.30 -13.46 6.53
N TRP A 48 -13.58 -14.06 5.38
CA TRP A 48 -14.95 -14.40 5.01
C TRP A 48 -15.46 -15.55 5.87
N THR A 49 -16.63 -15.33 6.46
CA THR A 49 -17.64 -16.37 6.69
C THR A 49 -18.95 -15.93 6.00
N ARG A 50 -20.07 -16.63 6.21
CA ARG A 50 -21.39 -16.14 5.75
C ARG A 50 -21.90 -14.98 6.60
N ASP A 51 -21.46 -14.92 7.85
CA ASP A 51 -22.06 -14.11 8.91
C ASP A 51 -21.15 -12.95 9.35
N HIS A 52 -19.86 -12.99 9.00
CA HIS A 52 -18.84 -12.01 9.41
C HIS A 52 -17.94 -11.60 8.22
N GLY A 53 -17.51 -10.34 8.22
CA GLY A 53 -16.54 -9.78 7.28
C GLY A 53 -16.84 -8.32 6.91
N SER A 54 -15.85 -7.44 7.03
CA SER A 54 -15.94 -6.05 6.56
C SER A 54 -15.65 -5.96 5.05
N VAL A 55 -16.27 -4.98 4.40
CA VAL A 55 -16.12 -4.72 2.96
C VAL A 55 -15.47 -3.35 2.81
N VAL A 56 -14.25 -3.28 2.26
CA VAL A 56 -13.54 -2.00 2.07
C VAL A 56 -13.66 -1.57 0.62
N ILE A 57 -14.73 -0.81 0.32
CA ILE A 57 -14.99 -0.26 -1.00
C ILE A 57 -14.02 0.90 -1.29
N ARG A 58 -13.44 0.95 -2.50
CA ARG A 58 -12.50 1.99 -2.95
C ARG A 58 -12.77 2.38 -4.40
N SER A 59 -13.07 3.66 -4.64
CA SER A 59 -13.21 4.23 -5.99
C SER A 59 -12.25 5.41 -6.15
N PRO A 60 -11.60 5.60 -7.32
CA PRO A 60 -10.78 6.78 -7.58
C PRO A 60 -11.57 8.07 -7.38
N GLY A 61 -10.99 9.02 -6.64
CA GLY A 61 -11.61 10.33 -6.39
C GLY A 61 -12.77 10.37 -5.39
N ARG A 62 -13.31 9.23 -4.95
CA ARG A 62 -14.25 9.16 -3.82
C ARG A 62 -13.48 9.00 -2.50
N ALA A 63 -14.02 9.51 -1.40
CA ALA A 63 -13.45 9.28 -0.09
C ALA A 63 -13.59 7.79 0.33
N PRO A 64 -12.85 7.34 1.34
CA PRO A 64 -13.23 6.18 2.14
C PRO A 64 -14.57 6.44 2.86
N ASP A 65 -15.68 6.23 2.17
CA ASP A 65 -17.02 6.32 2.76
C ASP A 65 -17.14 5.23 3.84
N GLY A 66 -17.13 5.66 5.10
CA GLY A 66 -17.19 4.76 6.25
C GLY A 66 -18.61 4.26 6.49
N GLY A 67 -18.97 3.13 5.88
CA GLY A 67 -20.25 2.45 6.13
C GLY A 67 -21.47 3.24 5.66
N ALA A 68 -21.55 3.50 4.35
CA ALA A 68 -22.69 4.18 3.72
C ALA A 68 -23.00 3.62 2.31
N GLY A 69 -22.73 2.34 2.09
CA GLY A 69 -23.42 1.58 1.04
C GLY A 69 -24.86 1.29 1.45
N ASP A 70 -25.71 0.94 0.49
CA ASP A 70 -26.94 0.21 0.80
C ASP A 70 -26.57 -1.14 1.42
N ASP A 71 -27.11 -1.45 2.60
CA ASP A 71 -26.87 -2.71 3.32
C ASP A 71 -27.13 -3.94 2.44
N SER A 72 -28.08 -3.86 1.51
CA SER A 72 -28.35 -4.90 0.51
C SER A 72 -27.14 -5.11 -0.40
N VAL A 73 -26.50 -4.04 -0.86
CA VAL A 73 -25.34 -4.09 -1.77
C VAL A 73 -24.11 -4.60 -1.03
N GLU A 74 -23.89 -4.15 0.21
CA GLU A 74 -22.85 -4.72 1.06
C GLU A 74 -23.10 -6.20 1.36
N ALA A 75 -24.34 -6.62 1.61
CA ALA A 75 -24.69 -8.03 1.79
C ALA A 75 -24.43 -8.86 0.52
N HIS A 76 -24.74 -8.34 -0.67
CA HIS A 76 -24.42 -9.00 -1.94
C HIS A 76 -22.90 -9.13 -2.16
N ILE A 77 -22.11 -8.11 -1.86
CA ILE A 77 -20.63 -8.19 -1.92
C ILE A 77 -20.09 -9.16 -0.84
N ARG A 78 -20.65 -9.11 0.38
CA ARG A 78 -20.27 -9.97 1.51
C ARG A 78 -20.62 -11.43 1.24
N SER A 79 -21.69 -11.72 0.49
CA SER A 79 -22.01 -13.08 0.01
C SER A 79 -20.85 -13.68 -0.79
N GLY A 80 -20.11 -12.85 -1.54
CA GLY A 80 -18.98 -13.26 -2.35
C GLY A 80 -19.31 -14.05 -3.60
N TYR A 81 -20.59 -14.15 -4.00
CA TYR A 81 -20.99 -14.82 -5.24
C TYR A 81 -20.38 -14.14 -6.48
N PRO A 82 -19.90 -14.89 -7.49
CA PRO A 82 -19.78 -16.34 -7.57
C PRO A 82 -18.42 -16.90 -7.05
N PHE A 83 -17.56 -16.02 -6.53
CA PHE A 83 -16.17 -16.35 -6.19
C PHE A 83 -16.03 -17.19 -4.91
N ILE A 84 -16.95 -17.05 -3.94
CA ILE A 84 -16.87 -17.79 -2.68
C ILE A 84 -16.98 -19.31 -2.89
N ASP A 85 -17.90 -19.75 -3.75
CA ASP A 85 -18.08 -21.16 -4.10
C ASP A 85 -16.90 -21.67 -4.95
N ARG A 86 -16.30 -20.78 -5.75
CA ARG A 86 -15.19 -21.12 -6.65
C ARG A 86 -13.83 -21.25 -5.96
N TYR A 87 -13.61 -20.50 -4.87
CA TYR A 87 -12.33 -20.46 -4.15
C TYR A 87 -12.39 -21.09 -2.76
N GLY A 88 -13.50 -20.95 -2.02
CA GLY A 88 -13.62 -21.38 -0.61
C GLY A 88 -13.53 -22.89 -0.37
N ALA A 89 -13.68 -23.70 -1.42
CA ALA A 89 -13.50 -25.16 -1.39
C ALA A 89 -12.47 -25.66 -2.43
N SER A 90 -11.62 -24.78 -2.98
CA SER A 90 -10.75 -25.09 -4.12
C SER A 90 -9.26 -24.90 -3.84
N SER A 91 -8.44 -25.76 -4.44
CA SER A 91 -7.00 -25.55 -4.57
C SER A 91 -6.64 -24.63 -5.74
N ASP A 92 -7.60 -24.30 -6.61
CA ASP A 92 -7.40 -23.42 -7.76
C ASP A 92 -7.85 -21.98 -7.45
N TRP A 93 -6.85 -21.12 -7.31
CA TRP A 93 -6.98 -19.70 -6.98
C TRP A 93 -6.79 -18.79 -8.21
N THR A 94 -6.95 -19.32 -9.43
CA THR A 94 -6.75 -18.57 -10.68
C THR A 94 -7.64 -17.32 -10.76
N PRO A 95 -7.09 -16.10 -10.92
CA PRO A 95 -7.89 -14.88 -11.07
C PRO A 95 -8.74 -14.87 -12.35
N GLN A 96 -10.03 -14.52 -12.24
CA GLN A 96 -11.00 -14.65 -13.35
C GLN A 96 -12.26 -13.77 -13.21
N SER A 97 -12.99 -13.54 -14.31
CA SER A 97 -14.27 -12.81 -14.28
C SER A 97 -15.41 -13.66 -13.69
N ALA A 98 -16.45 -13.03 -13.14
CA ALA A 98 -17.65 -13.75 -12.71
C ALA A 98 -18.30 -14.54 -13.87
N ALA A 99 -18.26 -13.99 -15.08
CA ALA A 99 -18.74 -14.67 -16.29
C ALA A 99 -17.86 -15.86 -16.73
N ARG A 100 -16.58 -15.94 -16.32
CA ARG A 100 -15.77 -17.17 -16.42
C ARG A 100 -16.23 -18.23 -15.43
N VAL A 101 -16.61 -17.85 -14.21
CA VAL A 101 -17.00 -18.78 -13.14
C VAL A 101 -18.36 -19.43 -13.41
N VAL A 102 -19.40 -18.64 -13.69
CA VAL A 102 -20.80 -19.14 -13.81
C VAL A 102 -21.39 -19.01 -15.22
N GLY A 103 -20.68 -18.40 -16.17
CA GLY A 103 -21.20 -18.07 -17.49
C GLY A 103 -21.90 -16.70 -17.54
N MET A 104 -21.77 -16.00 -18.66
CA MET A 104 -22.25 -14.61 -18.83
C MET A 104 -23.76 -14.44 -18.58
N ARG A 105 -24.60 -15.37 -19.05
CA ARG A 105 -26.06 -15.32 -18.84
C ARG A 105 -26.41 -15.51 -17.36
N THR A 106 -25.78 -16.46 -16.68
CA THR A 106 -25.98 -16.75 -15.26
C THR A 106 -25.57 -15.55 -14.41
N TRP A 107 -24.41 -14.96 -14.70
CA TRP A 107 -23.94 -13.74 -14.03
C TRP A 107 -24.93 -12.59 -14.19
N LYS A 108 -25.27 -12.22 -15.44
CA LYS A 108 -26.16 -11.07 -15.73
C LYS A 108 -27.57 -11.20 -15.16
N ASN A 109 -28.03 -12.40 -14.85
CA ASN A 109 -29.35 -12.68 -14.28
C ASN A 109 -29.28 -12.96 -12.75
N SER A 110 -28.15 -12.67 -12.09
CA SER A 110 -27.96 -12.92 -10.65
C SER A 110 -28.31 -11.68 -9.81
N PRO A 111 -28.90 -11.84 -8.61
CA PRO A 111 -29.18 -10.72 -7.70
C PRO A 111 -27.94 -9.88 -7.37
N THR A 112 -26.76 -10.50 -7.33
CA THR A 112 -25.48 -9.79 -7.09
C THR A 112 -25.13 -8.86 -8.26
N ALA A 113 -25.32 -9.30 -9.51
CA ALA A 113 -25.10 -8.44 -10.68
C ALA A 113 -26.15 -7.34 -10.83
N ASP A 114 -27.39 -7.60 -10.37
CA ASP A 114 -28.44 -6.59 -10.32
C ASP A 114 -28.15 -5.51 -9.27
N ALA A 115 -27.78 -5.89 -8.04
CA ALA A 115 -27.41 -4.97 -6.98
C ALA A 115 -26.16 -4.13 -7.34
N LEU A 116 -25.10 -4.76 -7.87
CA LEU A 116 -23.89 -4.05 -8.31
C LEU A 116 -24.14 -3.09 -9.48
N ARG A 117 -25.09 -3.41 -10.36
CA ARG A 117 -25.50 -2.54 -11.46
C ARG A 117 -26.31 -1.35 -10.98
N GLN A 118 -27.24 -1.56 -10.04
CA GLN A 118 -28.02 -0.48 -9.44
C GLN A 118 -27.16 0.48 -8.60
N ALA A 119 -26.24 -0.06 -7.81
CA ALA A 119 -25.43 0.73 -6.88
C ALA A 119 -24.25 1.48 -7.51
N PHE A 120 -23.60 0.88 -8.52
CA PHE A 120 -22.34 1.39 -9.06
C PHE A 120 -22.33 1.55 -10.59
N GLY A 121 -23.42 1.21 -11.29
CA GLY A 121 -23.46 1.19 -12.77
C GLY A 121 -22.63 0.09 -13.43
N THR A 122 -21.84 -0.66 -12.66
CA THR A 122 -20.93 -1.69 -13.18
C THR A 122 -21.68 -2.93 -13.68
N HIS A 123 -21.08 -3.66 -14.62
CA HIS A 123 -21.69 -4.84 -15.27
C HIS A 123 -20.81 -6.09 -15.18
N HIS A 124 -19.50 -5.88 -15.02
CA HIS A 124 -18.49 -6.92 -15.00
C HIS A 124 -17.66 -6.82 -13.72
N VAL A 125 -17.37 -7.97 -13.10
CA VAL A 125 -16.51 -8.09 -11.92
C VAL A 125 -15.45 -9.17 -12.12
N PHE A 126 -14.24 -8.91 -11.65
CA PHE A 126 -13.07 -9.78 -11.72
C PHE A 126 -12.57 -10.09 -10.31
N GLY A 127 -12.54 -11.37 -9.96
CA GLY A 127 -12.03 -11.85 -8.68
C GLY A 127 -10.54 -12.16 -8.77
N LEU A 128 -9.74 -11.40 -8.03
CA LEU A 128 -8.30 -11.59 -7.83
C LEU A 128 -8.07 -11.99 -6.36
N PRO A 129 -8.26 -13.28 -6.03
CA PRO A 129 -8.10 -13.74 -4.65
C PRO A 129 -6.62 -13.82 -4.30
N LEU A 130 -6.30 -13.81 -3.01
CA LEU A 130 -4.95 -14.04 -2.50
C LEU A 130 -4.98 -15.21 -1.52
N PRO A 131 -4.39 -16.38 -1.88
CA PRO A 131 -4.51 -17.58 -1.05
C PRO A 131 -3.73 -17.45 0.27
N GLU A 132 -4.45 -17.48 1.40
CA GLU A 132 -3.89 -17.43 2.75
C GLU A 132 -3.91 -18.82 3.43
N LYS A 133 -3.49 -18.90 4.70
CA LYS A 133 -3.61 -20.12 5.52
C LYS A 133 -4.91 -20.10 6.31
N GLY A 134 -5.95 -20.76 5.82
CA GLY A 134 -7.22 -20.92 6.52
C GLY A 134 -8.40 -21.13 5.56
N PRO A 135 -9.64 -21.27 6.07
CA PRO A 135 -10.84 -21.44 5.27
C PRO A 135 -11.37 -20.11 4.71
N HIS A 136 -10.48 -19.15 4.39
CA HIS A 136 -10.84 -17.76 4.12
C HIS A 136 -10.28 -17.29 2.78
N VAL A 137 -11.07 -16.47 2.09
CA VAL A 137 -10.72 -15.85 0.81
C VAL A 137 -10.53 -14.36 1.05
N SER A 138 -9.28 -13.88 0.94
CA SER A 138 -8.94 -12.45 0.89
C SER A 138 -8.61 -12.04 -0.55
N GLY A 139 -8.38 -10.74 -0.78
CA GLY A 139 -7.92 -10.19 -2.06
C GLY A 139 -8.79 -9.07 -2.60
N PHE A 140 -8.96 -9.01 -3.92
CA PHE A 140 -9.60 -7.90 -4.62
C PHE A 140 -10.76 -8.35 -5.52
N LEU A 141 -11.81 -7.52 -5.60
CA LEU A 141 -12.80 -7.56 -6.68
C LEU A 141 -12.66 -6.27 -7.50
N VAL A 142 -12.38 -6.36 -8.80
CA VAL A 142 -12.31 -5.20 -9.71
C VAL A 142 -13.56 -5.15 -10.58
N HIS A 143 -14.20 -3.99 -10.65
CA HIS A 143 -15.49 -3.79 -11.31
C HIS A 143 -15.38 -2.76 -12.45
N ARG A 144 -16.13 -2.98 -13.54
CA ARG A 144 -16.29 -2.03 -14.66
C ARG A 144 -17.63 -2.15 -15.38
N SER A 145 -18.03 -1.08 -16.07
CA SER A 145 -19.24 -0.97 -16.89
C SER A 145 -19.07 -1.47 -18.32
N GLY A 146 -17.83 -1.44 -18.85
CA GLY A 146 -17.47 -1.81 -20.22
C GLY A 146 -17.52 -3.31 -20.55
N GLY A 147 -16.61 -3.80 -21.39
CA GLY A 147 -16.57 -5.22 -21.79
C GLY A 147 -16.06 -6.17 -20.68
N ASP A 148 -16.38 -7.47 -20.77
CA ASP A 148 -15.87 -8.46 -19.80
C ASP A 148 -14.35 -8.58 -19.80
N PHE A 149 -13.79 -9.04 -18.68
CA PHE A 149 -12.34 -9.20 -18.52
C PHE A 149 -11.80 -10.30 -19.43
N THR A 150 -10.68 -10.01 -20.08
CA THR A 150 -10.14 -10.81 -21.17
C THR A 150 -9.19 -11.90 -20.68
N ARG A 151 -8.87 -12.85 -21.56
CA ARG A 151 -7.72 -13.76 -21.36
C ARG A 151 -6.37 -13.02 -21.21
N HIS A 152 -6.26 -11.73 -21.52
CA HIS A 152 -5.07 -10.94 -21.20
C HIS A 152 -5.08 -10.49 -19.74
N ASP A 153 -6.21 -9.99 -19.27
CA ASP A 153 -6.41 -9.51 -17.89
C ASP A 153 -6.25 -10.65 -16.88
N GLU A 154 -6.83 -11.84 -17.17
CA GLU A 154 -6.60 -13.08 -16.41
C GLU A 154 -5.10 -13.42 -16.27
N ARG A 155 -4.34 -13.36 -17.37
CA ARG A 155 -2.89 -13.69 -17.38
C ARG A 155 -2.02 -12.63 -16.72
N TYR A 156 -2.40 -11.36 -16.80
CA TYR A 156 -1.76 -10.29 -16.04
C TYR A 156 -1.97 -10.52 -14.54
N ALA A 157 -3.23 -10.65 -14.12
CA ALA A 157 -3.62 -10.88 -12.74
C ALA A 157 -2.91 -12.10 -12.12
N ALA A 158 -2.91 -13.26 -12.80
CA ALA A 158 -2.22 -14.46 -12.33
C ALA A 158 -0.69 -14.28 -12.15
N ARG A 159 -0.05 -13.41 -12.95
CA ARG A 159 1.38 -13.11 -12.83
C ARG A 159 1.71 -12.15 -11.70
N VAL A 160 0.80 -11.24 -11.35
CA VAL A 160 1.01 -10.24 -10.28
C VAL A 160 0.46 -10.72 -8.92
N GLN A 161 -0.41 -11.73 -8.91
CA GLN A 161 -0.98 -12.34 -7.70
C GLN A 161 0.06 -12.72 -6.61
N PRO A 162 1.23 -13.33 -6.91
CA PRO A 162 2.23 -13.64 -5.88
C PRO A 162 2.85 -12.39 -5.25
N LEU A 163 2.98 -11.31 -6.04
CA LEU A 163 3.58 -10.04 -5.66
C LEU A 163 2.63 -9.26 -4.74
N LEU A 164 1.33 -9.25 -5.08
CA LEU A 164 0.26 -8.68 -4.24
C LEU A 164 0.12 -9.43 -2.91
N LYS A 165 0.29 -10.76 -2.91
CA LYS A 165 0.33 -11.57 -1.68
C LYS A 165 1.52 -11.19 -0.79
N ALA A 166 2.71 -10.98 -1.36
CA ALA A 166 3.87 -10.52 -0.60
C ALA A 166 3.64 -9.11 0.00
N ALA A 167 3.07 -8.19 -0.80
CA ALA A 167 2.69 -6.85 -0.36
C ALA A 167 1.69 -6.86 0.82
N MET A 168 0.65 -7.70 0.78
CA MET A 168 -0.28 -7.86 1.91
C MET A 168 0.40 -8.44 3.16
N ALA A 169 1.27 -9.45 3.00
CA ALA A 169 1.99 -10.04 4.12
C ALA A 169 2.92 -9.01 4.81
N HIS A 170 3.61 -8.18 4.02
CA HIS A 170 4.42 -7.07 4.51
C HIS A 170 3.58 -6.03 5.25
N ARG A 171 2.42 -5.62 4.68
CA ARG A 171 1.47 -4.71 5.33
C ARG A 171 0.98 -5.24 6.69
N ALA A 172 0.65 -6.53 6.77
CA ALA A 172 0.21 -7.18 7.99
C ALA A 172 1.34 -7.22 9.05
N LEU A 173 2.57 -7.54 8.65
CA LEU A 173 3.74 -7.53 9.52
C LEU A 173 4.01 -6.13 10.09
N LEU A 174 4.08 -5.10 9.24
CA LEU A 174 4.27 -3.72 9.70
C LEU A 174 3.14 -3.25 10.64
N THR A 175 1.89 -3.63 10.37
CA THR A 175 0.75 -3.31 11.24
C THR A 175 0.91 -3.96 12.62
N ALA A 176 1.34 -5.22 12.69
CA ALA A 176 1.61 -5.91 13.94
C ALA A 176 2.82 -5.31 14.69
N LEU A 177 3.90 -4.97 13.98
CA LEU A 177 5.07 -4.29 14.56
C LEU A 177 4.69 -2.93 15.16
N HIS A 178 3.93 -2.11 14.44
CA HIS A 178 3.45 -0.81 14.94
C HIS A 178 2.51 -0.96 16.15
N ALA A 179 1.62 -1.95 16.15
CA ALA A 179 0.79 -2.25 17.33
C ALA A 179 1.65 -2.66 18.53
N SER A 180 2.68 -3.49 18.34
CA SER A 180 3.59 -3.92 19.41
C SER A 180 4.51 -2.81 19.93
N SER A 181 4.87 -1.83 19.10
CA SER A 181 5.64 -0.62 19.48
C SER A 181 4.78 0.51 20.06
N GLY A 182 3.47 0.29 20.21
CA GLY A 182 2.51 1.32 20.59
C GLY A 182 2.63 1.84 22.03
N SER A 183 3.36 1.16 22.91
CA SER A 183 3.44 1.47 24.35
C SER A 183 4.11 2.81 24.67
N ASP A 184 5.07 3.28 23.87
CA ASP A 184 5.83 4.52 24.13
C ASP A 184 5.54 5.68 23.16
N ARG A 185 4.97 5.42 21.97
CA ARG A 185 4.80 6.45 20.92
C ARG A 185 3.36 6.97 20.73
N GLY A 186 2.35 6.32 21.31
CA GLY A 186 0.92 6.58 21.05
C GLY A 186 0.34 7.91 21.57
N ARG A 187 1.14 8.98 21.74
CA ARG A 187 0.75 10.18 22.52
C ARG A 187 1.18 11.54 21.95
N GLN A 188 1.76 11.61 20.75
CA GLN A 188 2.28 12.88 20.18
C GLN A 188 1.75 13.29 18.79
N ALA A 189 1.10 12.40 18.03
CA ALA A 189 0.67 12.68 16.65
C ALA A 189 -0.87 12.63 16.50
N ASN A 190 -1.56 13.65 17.03
CA ASN A 190 -3.00 13.83 16.81
C ASN A 190 -3.41 15.31 16.77
N HIS A 191 -2.69 16.12 16.00
CA HIS A 191 -3.29 17.29 15.39
C HIS A 191 -3.99 16.84 14.10
N ALA A 192 -5.24 17.23 13.94
CA ALA A 192 -6.02 16.89 12.76
C ALA A 192 -5.95 18.05 11.75
N LEU A 193 -5.49 17.77 10.53
CA LEU A 193 -5.62 18.70 9.41
C LEU A 193 -7.08 19.17 9.28
N ALA A 194 -7.26 20.47 9.02
CA ALA A 194 -8.59 21.07 8.82
C ALA A 194 -9.40 20.43 7.67
N ALA A 195 -8.74 19.71 6.75
CA ALA A 195 -9.37 18.74 5.87
C ALA A 195 -8.36 17.62 5.51
N PRO A 196 -8.76 16.34 5.50
CA PRO A 196 -7.87 15.23 5.15
C PRO A 196 -7.39 15.31 3.69
N LEU A 197 -6.17 14.83 3.43
CA LEU A 197 -5.65 14.67 2.08
C LEU A 197 -6.41 13.56 1.33
N THR A 198 -6.70 13.79 0.06
CA THR A 198 -7.18 12.73 -0.85
C THR A 198 -6.03 11.81 -1.21
N PRO A 199 -6.29 10.53 -1.59
CA PRO A 199 -5.23 9.60 -2.00
C PRO A 199 -4.27 10.18 -3.06
N ARG A 200 -4.79 10.99 -3.99
CA ARG A 200 -3.98 11.62 -5.05
C ARG A 200 -3.13 12.80 -4.57
N GLU A 201 -3.61 13.57 -3.59
CA GLU A 201 -2.78 14.59 -2.92
C GLU A 201 -1.68 13.92 -2.08
N THR A 202 -1.98 12.80 -1.41
CA THR A 202 -1.02 11.99 -0.65
C THR A 202 0.06 11.38 -1.56
N ASN A 203 -0.32 10.73 -2.67
CA ASN A 203 0.63 10.17 -3.64
C ASN A 203 1.53 11.28 -4.24
N VAL A 204 0.97 12.47 -4.50
CA VAL A 204 1.75 13.65 -4.92
C VAL A 204 2.67 14.18 -3.81
N LEU A 205 2.25 14.17 -2.54
CA LEU A 205 3.04 14.59 -1.37
C LEU A 205 4.27 13.69 -1.15
N HIS A 206 4.12 12.36 -1.22
CA HIS A 206 5.26 11.44 -1.07
C HIS A 206 6.29 11.61 -2.20
N LEU A 207 5.84 11.72 -3.45
CA LEU A 207 6.74 11.99 -4.58
C LEU A 207 7.32 13.41 -4.54
N LEU A 208 6.65 14.37 -3.89
CA LEU A 208 7.20 15.69 -3.59
C LEU A 208 8.31 15.60 -2.52
N ALA A 209 8.17 14.74 -1.52
CA ALA A 209 9.18 14.50 -0.49
C ALA A 209 10.47 13.87 -1.06
N THR A 210 10.37 12.98 -2.06
CA THR A 210 11.53 12.38 -2.75
C THR A 210 12.25 13.31 -3.73
N GLY A 211 11.88 14.59 -3.81
CA GLY A 211 12.56 15.59 -4.64
C GLY A 211 12.12 15.65 -6.10
N LEU A 212 11.18 14.81 -6.57
CA LEU A 212 10.75 14.78 -7.97
C LEU A 212 10.12 16.13 -8.42
N THR A 213 10.41 16.55 -9.66
CA THR A 213 9.73 17.71 -10.27
C THR A 213 8.28 17.37 -10.62
N ALA A 214 7.43 18.37 -10.85
CA ALA A 214 6.04 18.12 -11.26
C ALA A 214 5.92 17.30 -12.56
N GLU A 215 6.92 17.35 -13.44
CA GLU A 215 7.02 16.44 -14.58
C GLU A 215 7.42 15.02 -14.19
N GLY A 216 8.37 14.84 -13.27
CA GLY A 216 8.76 13.54 -12.74
C GLY A 216 7.58 12.85 -12.05
N ILE A 217 6.86 13.59 -11.20
CA ILE A 217 5.60 13.17 -10.57
C ILE A 217 4.55 12.84 -11.64
N GLY A 218 4.41 13.68 -12.67
CA GLY A 218 3.44 13.47 -13.75
C GLY A 218 3.70 12.20 -14.55
N ARG A 219 4.97 11.98 -14.95
CA ARG A 219 5.43 10.74 -15.60
C ARG A 219 5.21 9.52 -14.71
N ARG A 220 5.55 9.60 -13.41
CA ARG A 220 5.40 8.49 -12.45
C ARG A 220 3.94 8.12 -12.19
N LEU A 221 3.04 9.11 -12.13
CA LEU A 221 1.61 8.94 -11.83
C LEU A 221 0.71 8.84 -13.07
N GLY A 222 1.27 8.84 -14.29
CA GLY A 222 0.49 8.75 -15.53
C GLY A 222 -0.42 9.95 -15.82
N ILE A 223 -0.10 11.15 -15.31
CA ILE A 223 -0.92 12.37 -15.46
C ILE A 223 -0.10 13.57 -15.94
N SER A 224 -0.78 14.53 -16.57
CA SER A 224 -0.11 15.76 -17.06
C SER A 224 0.53 16.55 -15.91
N PRO A 225 1.67 17.26 -16.12
CA PRO A 225 2.24 18.16 -15.11
C PRO A 225 1.25 19.24 -14.65
N ARG A 226 0.35 19.69 -15.54
CA ARG A 226 -0.76 20.59 -15.22
C ARG A 226 -1.77 19.98 -14.23
N THR A 227 -1.99 18.67 -14.29
CA THR A 227 -2.79 17.92 -13.30
C THR A 227 -2.05 17.83 -11.97
N VAL A 228 -0.74 17.55 -11.99
CA VAL A 228 0.09 17.57 -10.76
C VAL A 228 0.05 18.94 -10.08
N HIS A 229 0.14 20.05 -10.82
CA HIS A 229 0.03 21.40 -10.26
C HIS A 229 -1.33 21.65 -9.59
N LYS A 230 -2.44 21.09 -10.11
CA LYS A 230 -3.74 21.16 -9.43
C LYS A 230 -3.72 20.43 -8.08
N HIS A 231 -3.13 19.23 -8.02
CA HIS A 231 -3.00 18.49 -6.76
C HIS A 231 -2.05 19.19 -5.77
N LEU A 232 -0.93 19.75 -6.23
CA LEU A 232 -0.02 20.54 -5.40
C LEU A 232 -0.70 21.77 -4.81
N ASN A 233 -1.46 22.53 -5.60
CA ASN A 233 -2.18 23.71 -5.09
C ASN A 233 -3.25 23.33 -4.04
N ALA A 234 -3.92 22.18 -4.21
CA ALA A 234 -4.91 21.69 -3.25
C ALA A 234 -4.24 21.15 -1.96
N LEU A 235 -3.15 20.40 -2.09
CA LEU A 235 -2.28 19.92 -1.02
C LEU A 235 -1.72 21.09 -0.18
N TYR A 236 -1.11 22.09 -0.83
CA TYR A 236 -0.54 23.27 -0.16
C TYR A 236 -1.61 24.02 0.64
N ARG A 237 -2.81 24.21 0.07
CA ARG A 237 -3.95 24.81 0.77
C ARG A 237 -4.40 23.98 1.99
N LYS A 238 -4.40 22.65 1.92
CA LYS A 238 -4.78 21.77 3.06
C LYS A 238 -3.73 21.75 4.17
N LEU A 239 -2.44 21.82 3.82
CA LEU A 239 -1.33 21.95 4.77
C LEU A 239 -1.11 23.40 5.24
N GLY A 240 -1.82 24.38 4.66
CA GLY A 240 -1.58 25.82 4.85
C GLY A 240 -0.17 26.28 4.41
N ALA A 241 0.51 25.51 3.57
CA ALA A 241 1.86 25.77 3.10
C ALA A 241 1.88 26.78 1.94
N ALA A 242 2.97 27.54 1.83
CA ALA A 242 3.16 28.53 0.76
C ALA A 242 3.97 27.98 -0.42
N ASP A 243 4.79 26.95 -0.18
CA ASP A 243 5.78 26.42 -1.11
C ASP A 243 6.05 24.92 -0.88
N ARG A 244 6.95 24.36 -1.71
CA ARG A 244 7.33 22.94 -1.65
C ARG A 244 7.95 22.52 -0.32
N LEU A 245 8.85 23.33 0.24
CA LEU A 245 9.61 22.99 1.44
C LEU A 245 8.72 23.11 2.68
N SER A 246 7.95 24.20 2.79
CA SER A 246 6.96 24.35 3.87
C SER A 246 5.86 23.28 3.81
N ALA A 247 5.50 22.77 2.64
CA ALA A 247 4.59 21.63 2.51
C ALA A 247 5.20 20.31 3.03
N VAL A 248 6.45 20.01 2.69
CA VAL A 248 7.14 18.80 3.18
C VAL A 248 7.37 18.87 4.70
N LEU A 249 7.83 20.01 5.21
CA LEU A 249 8.07 20.21 6.66
C LEU A 249 6.78 20.07 7.47
N ARG A 250 5.71 20.77 7.09
CA ARG A 250 4.42 20.64 7.79
C ARG A 250 3.84 19.23 7.72
N ALA A 251 4.03 18.54 6.59
CA ALA A 251 3.62 17.14 6.50
C ALA A 251 4.45 16.21 7.41
N GLN A 252 5.70 16.57 7.76
CA GLN A 252 6.47 15.85 8.79
C GLN A 252 6.00 16.20 10.21
N ASP A 253 5.64 17.47 10.46
CA ASP A 253 5.12 17.93 11.75
C ASP A 253 3.75 17.32 12.07
N GLU A 254 2.87 17.19 11.07
CA GLU A 254 1.56 16.53 11.14
C GLU A 254 1.65 14.98 11.05
N GLY A 255 2.85 14.40 11.00
CA GLY A 255 3.08 12.94 10.97
C GLY A 255 2.68 12.22 9.66
N LEU A 256 2.42 12.97 8.59
CA LEU A 256 2.03 12.47 7.25
C LEU A 256 3.24 12.04 6.41
N LEU A 257 4.43 12.52 6.76
CA LEU A 257 5.73 12.11 6.24
C LEU A 257 6.66 11.74 7.40
N PRO A 258 7.58 10.77 7.22
CA PRO A 258 8.66 10.58 8.18
C PRO A 258 9.56 11.83 8.20
N ARG A 259 9.79 12.39 9.39
CA ARG A 259 10.88 13.36 9.58
C ARG A 259 12.22 12.60 9.45
N PRO A 260 13.24 13.15 8.76
CA PRO A 260 14.54 12.50 8.69
C PRO A 260 15.07 12.25 10.09
N ALA A 261 15.58 11.05 10.35
CA ALA A 261 16.29 10.79 11.60
C ALA A 261 17.53 11.67 11.64
N GLU A 262 17.67 12.52 12.66
CA GLU A 262 18.92 13.24 12.87
C GLU A 262 20.05 12.22 13.07
N PRO A 263 21.23 12.42 12.43
CA PRO A 263 22.36 11.52 12.63
C PRO A 263 22.80 11.63 14.10
N SER A 264 22.53 10.58 14.89
CA SER A 264 22.78 10.56 16.33
C SER A 264 24.28 10.67 16.65
N GLY A 265 24.76 11.90 16.78
CA GLY A 265 26.15 12.25 17.05
C GLY A 265 26.57 12.00 18.50
N ALA A 266 26.32 10.79 19.02
CA ALA A 266 26.48 10.48 20.44
C ALA A 266 26.86 9.02 20.74
N ASP A 267 27.90 8.49 20.08
CA ASP A 267 28.69 7.37 20.65
C ASP A 267 30.17 7.76 20.80
N GLY A 268 30.37 8.95 21.37
CA GLY A 268 31.66 9.59 21.61
C GLY A 268 32.18 9.38 23.03
N ASN A 269 32.60 8.16 23.37
CA ASN A 269 33.50 7.85 24.51
C ASN A 269 33.06 8.28 25.94
N ARG A 270 32.53 7.32 26.71
CA ARG A 270 33.16 6.88 27.99
C ARG A 270 32.39 5.77 28.72
N ARG A 271 33.06 4.63 28.97
CA ARG A 271 33.27 3.99 30.30
C ARG A 271 33.91 2.61 30.17
N GLY A 272 35.21 2.52 30.45
CA GLY A 272 35.84 1.29 30.94
C GLY A 272 36.07 1.40 32.46
N PRO A 273 35.63 0.44 33.29
CA PRO A 273 36.07 0.31 34.68
C PRO A 273 37.35 -0.56 34.79
N ALA A 274 38.14 -0.33 35.83
CA ALA A 274 39.23 -1.24 36.24
C ALA A 274 38.65 -2.54 36.86
N GLY A 275 39.39 -3.64 36.99
CA GLY A 275 40.80 -3.92 36.63
C GLY A 275 41.40 -4.95 37.61
N ALA A 276 42.61 -5.43 37.37
CA ALA A 276 43.36 -6.26 38.32
C ALA A 276 44.87 -6.20 38.05
N ALA A 277 45.68 -6.28 39.10
CA ALA A 277 47.13 -6.41 39.00
C ALA A 277 47.60 -7.64 39.77
N THR A 278 48.42 -8.48 39.13
CA THR A 278 49.46 -9.32 39.75
C THR A 278 50.57 -9.46 38.70
N GLY A 279 51.82 -9.21 39.10
CA GLY A 279 52.95 -9.18 38.17
C GLY A 279 53.66 -10.53 38.03
N LEU A 280 54.58 -10.58 37.06
CA LEU A 280 55.70 -11.53 37.02
C LEU A 280 56.92 -10.82 36.39
N ALA A 281 58.12 -11.21 36.79
CA ALA A 281 59.36 -10.54 36.41
C ALA A 281 60.11 -11.29 35.29
N GLY A 282 60.98 -10.59 34.56
CA GLY A 282 62.02 -11.28 33.77
C GLY A 282 62.60 -10.54 32.57
N MET A 283 63.90 -10.23 32.67
CA MET A 283 64.94 -10.42 31.64
C MET A 283 65.02 -9.57 30.35
N THR A 284 66.24 -9.07 30.12
CA THR A 284 66.96 -8.95 28.83
C THR A 284 66.45 -7.90 27.82
N VAL A 285 67.05 -6.70 27.64
CA VAL A 285 68.46 -6.28 27.30
C VAL A 285 68.71 -6.11 25.79
N ALA A 286 69.38 -4.99 25.46
CA ALA A 286 69.95 -4.57 24.15
C ALA A 286 68.96 -4.13 23.04
N GLY A 287 69.33 -3.06 22.32
CA GLY A 287 68.51 -2.42 21.28
C GLY A 287 68.99 -1.00 20.92
N SER A 288 70.08 -0.91 20.15
CA SER A 288 70.90 0.29 19.97
C SER A 288 70.22 1.51 19.30
N ARG A 289 70.56 2.70 19.80
CA ARG A 289 70.67 3.98 19.04
C ARG A 289 71.90 3.92 18.08
N PRO A 290 72.17 4.89 17.16
CA PRO A 290 71.49 6.18 16.90
C PRO A 290 71.28 6.58 15.40
N SER A 291 70.50 7.66 15.21
CA SER A 291 70.69 8.82 14.29
C SER A 291 70.77 8.65 12.76
N ALA A 292 70.50 9.78 12.09
CA ALA A 292 70.44 9.96 10.64
C ALA A 292 71.72 10.56 10.02
N ALA A 293 71.94 10.22 8.75
CA ALA A 293 72.60 10.94 7.65
C ALA A 293 72.24 10.15 6.37
N THR A 294 72.02 10.71 5.17
CA THR A 294 72.20 12.09 4.66
C THR A 294 70.98 12.47 3.83
#